data_AF-A0A7S4JB30-F1
#
_entry.id   AF-A0A7S4JB30-F1
#
_cell.length_a   1.000
_cell.length_b   1.000
_cell.length_c   1.000
_cell.angle_alpha   90.00
_cell.angle_beta   90.00
_cell.angle_gamma   90.00
#
_symmetry.space_group_name_H-M   'P 1'
#
loop_
_entity.id
_entity.type
_entity.pdbx_description
1 polymer ?
#
loop_
_entity_poly.entity_id
_entity_poly.type
_entity_poly.pdbx_seq_one_letter_code
_entity_poly.pdbx_strand_id
1 'polypeptide(L)'
;MASPLVETVKPRRSSCFLQPHAPALRGAPRRSSRTMMAQADATESQTYKFIRNSAARTAFILNNWKAYAENSRALGWTSSSTEAMIKLQRESATADVMKAMVPMIMQKAAADKAAEENGSMPASIPQNIAKLNVIAAVSVGAGSSAAVYTKGEGFYTVEYIVANTQMTGQFESQVALLNEVAREAKEEGVKEIRLACNSLPPSSGSLTSLDCLYGSLDTFGFKESEAGVPWYVRRVSE
;
A
#
# COMPACT_ATOMS: atom_id res chain seq x y z
N MET A 1 -5.28 -32.48 57.14
CA MET A 1 -4.14 -31.62 57.48
C MET A 1 -2.96 -32.03 56.62
N ALA A 2 -2.53 -31.16 55.70
CA ALA A 2 -1.17 -31.00 55.18
C ALA A 2 -1.25 -30.13 53.92
N SER A 3 -0.86 -28.86 54.04
CA SER A 3 -0.71 -27.91 52.93
C SER A 3 0.52 -28.28 52.09
N PRO A 4 0.51 -28.18 50.75
CA PRO A 4 1.73 -28.22 49.98
C PRO A 4 2.43 -26.84 50.02
N LEU A 5 3.71 -26.85 50.41
CA LEU A 5 4.61 -25.71 50.36
C LEU A 5 4.82 -25.27 48.90
N VAL A 6 4.60 -23.99 48.64
CA VAL A 6 4.99 -23.31 47.40
C VAL A 6 6.42 -22.79 47.60
N GLU A 7 7.38 -23.33 46.85
CA GLU A 7 8.74 -22.79 46.82
C GLU A 7 8.77 -21.48 46.02
N THR A 8 9.14 -20.40 46.71
CA THR A 8 9.38 -19.07 46.14
C THR A 8 10.71 -19.04 45.37
N VAL A 9 10.64 -18.87 44.04
CA VAL A 9 11.81 -18.61 43.19
C VAL A 9 12.25 -17.15 43.35
N LYS A 10 13.45 -16.92 43.92
CA LYS A 10 14.11 -15.61 43.96
C LYS A 10 14.77 -15.30 42.61
N PRO A 11 14.64 -14.08 42.06
CA PRO A 11 15.38 -13.67 40.87
C PRO A 11 16.85 -13.35 41.21
N ARG A 12 17.80 -14.05 40.57
CA ARG A 12 19.23 -13.69 40.60
C ARG A 12 19.47 -12.50 39.65
N ARG A 13 19.85 -11.36 40.24
CA ARG A 13 20.52 -10.25 39.54
C ARG A 13 21.93 -10.70 39.16
N SER A 14 22.26 -10.62 37.87
CA SER A 14 23.65 -10.69 37.39
C SER A 14 24.00 -9.34 36.77
N SER A 15 24.67 -8.50 37.57
CA SER A 15 25.35 -7.29 37.13
C SER A 15 26.76 -7.64 36.67
N CYS A 16 27.05 -7.50 35.38
CA CYS A 16 28.43 -7.51 34.89
C CYS A 16 28.83 -6.07 34.57
N PHE A 17 29.56 -5.48 35.52
CA PHE A 17 30.40 -4.31 35.32
C PHE A 17 31.65 -4.72 34.55
N LEU A 18 31.91 -4.11 33.39
CA LEU A 18 33.28 -3.91 32.88
C LEU A 18 33.35 -2.56 32.16
N GLN A 19 34.19 -1.68 32.71
CA GLN A 19 34.55 -0.36 32.21
C GLN A 19 35.96 -0.45 31.54
N PRO A 20 36.50 0.63 30.93
CA PRO A 20 36.92 0.64 29.53
C PRO A 20 38.45 0.64 29.35
N HIS A 21 38.93 0.17 28.20
CA HIS A 21 40.29 0.45 27.73
C HIS A 21 40.27 1.01 26.31
N ALA A 22 40.69 2.26 26.19
CA ALA A 22 41.01 2.93 24.94
C ALA A 22 42.48 2.66 24.56
N PRO A 23 42.80 2.60 23.26
CA PRO A 23 44.10 3.02 22.75
C PRO A 23 43.99 4.33 21.97
N ALA A 24 44.87 5.27 22.30
CA ALA A 24 45.06 6.53 21.60
C ALA A 24 45.89 6.33 20.32
N LEU A 25 45.40 6.80 19.17
CA LEU A 25 46.24 7.04 17.98
C LEU A 25 45.85 8.36 17.30
N ARG A 26 46.77 9.31 17.46
CA ARG A 26 47.27 10.39 16.57
C ARG A 26 46.33 10.94 15.49
N GLY A 27 46.26 12.27 15.47
CA GLY A 27 45.38 13.03 14.59
C GLY A 27 45.86 13.23 13.17
N ALA A 28 44.90 13.47 12.28
CA ALA A 28 44.85 14.50 11.23
C ALA A 28 43.53 14.33 10.43
N PRO A 29 43.16 15.29 9.59
CA PRO A 29 42.36 16.47 9.91
C PRO A 29 40.85 16.22 9.82
N ARG A 30 40.07 17.02 10.55
CA ARG A 30 38.62 17.19 10.34
C ARG A 30 38.37 17.68 8.91
N ARG A 31 38.12 16.77 7.98
CA ARG A 31 37.42 17.11 6.74
C ARG A 31 35.95 17.23 7.12
N SER A 32 35.53 18.46 7.37
CA SER A 32 34.11 18.81 7.35
C SER A 32 33.61 18.47 5.95
N SER A 33 33.02 17.29 5.78
CA SER A 33 32.11 17.03 4.68
C SER A 33 30.87 17.86 4.98
N ARG A 34 31.00 19.15 4.67
CA ARG A 34 29.89 20.02 4.35
C ARG A 34 29.28 19.35 3.13
N THR A 35 28.36 18.42 3.35
CA THR A 35 27.48 17.94 2.30
C THR A 35 26.67 19.17 1.92
N MET A 36 27.23 19.93 0.99
CA MET A 36 26.54 20.98 0.28
C MET A 36 25.23 20.34 -0.16
N MET A 37 24.13 20.94 0.29
CA MET A 37 22.84 20.77 -0.36
C MET A 37 23.06 21.06 -1.83
N ALA A 38 23.32 20.00 -2.60
CA ALA A 38 22.91 19.98 -3.99
C ALA A 38 21.39 19.93 -3.92
N GLN A 39 20.80 21.11 -3.91
CA GLN A 39 19.49 21.34 -4.47
C GLN A 39 19.66 21.01 -5.96
N ALA A 40 19.70 19.72 -6.27
CA ALA A 40 19.60 19.26 -7.62
C ALA A 40 18.20 19.69 -8.05
N ASP A 41 18.15 20.55 -9.07
CA ASP A 41 17.00 20.69 -9.93
C ASP A 41 16.66 19.31 -10.50
N ALA A 42 15.97 18.50 -9.70
CA ALA A 42 15.44 17.23 -10.08
C ALA A 42 14.06 17.47 -10.70
N THR A 43 14.07 18.07 -11.89
CA THR A 43 13.23 17.56 -12.98
C THR A 43 13.82 16.24 -13.50
N GLU A 44 14.24 15.34 -12.61
CA GLU A 44 14.28 13.92 -12.92
C GLU A 44 12.81 13.56 -13.14
N SER A 45 12.47 13.22 -14.38
CA SER A 45 11.21 12.58 -14.72
C SER A 45 10.93 11.54 -13.64
N GLN A 46 9.89 11.77 -12.82
CA GLN A 46 9.46 10.86 -11.77
C GLN A 46 9.13 9.51 -12.41
N THR A 47 10.12 8.64 -12.50
CA THR A 47 10.02 7.43 -13.29
C THR A 47 9.44 6.36 -12.38
N TYR A 48 8.18 6.01 -12.61
CA TYR A 48 7.53 4.92 -11.91
C TYR A 48 7.89 3.60 -12.58
N LYS A 49 8.28 2.62 -11.76
CA LYS A 49 8.34 1.22 -12.18
C LYS A 49 6.97 0.59 -11.95
N PHE A 50 6.33 0.20 -13.04
CA PHE A 50 5.05 -0.50 -12.97
C PHE A 50 5.26 -2.02 -12.86
N ILE A 51 4.68 -2.61 -11.81
CA ILE A 51 4.64 -4.06 -11.60
C ILE A 51 3.22 -4.51 -11.95
N ARG A 52 3.04 -5.04 -13.17
CA ARG A 52 1.74 -5.51 -13.67
C ARG A 52 1.58 -7.01 -13.41
N ASN A 53 0.38 -7.42 -12.99
CA ASN A 53 -0.06 -8.80 -12.85
C ASN A 53 0.91 -9.75 -12.13
N SER A 54 1.68 -9.22 -11.19
CA SER A 54 2.55 -10.02 -10.33
C SER A 54 1.96 -10.05 -8.92
N ALA A 55 0.93 -10.88 -8.72
CA ALA A 55 0.21 -10.98 -7.46
C ALA A 55 1.14 -11.25 -6.26
N ALA A 56 2.10 -12.17 -6.42
CA ALA A 56 3.08 -12.46 -5.36
C ALA A 56 3.93 -11.23 -4.96
N ARG A 57 4.44 -10.48 -5.95
CA ARG A 57 5.25 -9.27 -5.68
C ARG A 57 4.41 -8.15 -5.07
N THR A 58 3.20 -7.94 -5.60
CA THR A 58 2.29 -6.91 -5.07
C THR A 58 1.83 -7.25 -3.65
N ALA A 59 1.53 -8.52 -3.34
CA ALA A 59 1.20 -8.96 -1.98
C ALA A 59 2.37 -8.73 -1.01
N PHE A 60 3.60 -9.01 -1.43
CA PHE A 60 4.79 -8.76 -0.61
C PHE A 60 4.95 -7.26 -0.28
N ILE A 61 4.81 -6.40 -1.28
CA ILE A 61 4.89 -4.94 -1.10
C ILE A 61 3.78 -4.46 -0.15
N LEU A 62 2.54 -4.88 -0.38
CA LEU A 62 1.40 -4.46 0.44
C LEU A 62 1.48 -4.96 1.88
N ASN A 63 2.01 -6.15 2.13
CA ASN A 63 2.25 -6.62 3.50
C ASN A 63 3.24 -5.72 4.26
N ASN A 64 4.29 -5.24 3.61
CA ASN A 64 5.24 -4.31 4.24
C ASN A 64 4.59 -2.96 4.55
N TRP A 65 3.78 -2.43 3.63
CA TRP A 65 3.05 -1.18 3.85
C TRP A 65 1.99 -1.32 4.95
N LYS A 66 1.25 -2.44 4.95
CA LYS A 66 0.25 -2.77 5.96
C LYS A 66 0.86 -2.84 7.36
N ALA A 67 1.96 -3.58 7.52
CA ALA A 67 2.65 -3.71 8.81
C ALA A 67 3.08 -2.35 9.36
N TYR A 68 3.58 -1.45 8.50
CA TYR A 68 3.88 -0.09 8.92
C TYR A 68 2.64 0.69 9.34
N ALA A 69 1.55 0.65 8.56
CA ALA A 69 0.34 1.39 8.87
C ALA A 69 -0.32 0.89 10.18
N GLU A 70 -0.29 -0.43 10.42
CA GLU A 70 -0.73 -1.03 11.68
C GLU A 70 0.16 -0.63 12.86
N ASN A 71 1.48 -0.59 12.67
CA ASN A 71 2.41 -0.11 13.69
C ASN A 71 2.22 1.38 14.01
N SER A 72 2.03 2.23 12.99
CA SER A 72 1.73 3.66 13.16
C SER A 72 0.44 3.85 13.95
N ARG A 73 -0.60 3.09 13.60
CA ARG A 73 -1.88 3.07 14.33
C ARG A 73 -1.70 2.61 15.78
N ALA A 74 -0.88 1.59 16.03
CA ALA A 74 -0.67 1.04 17.37
C ALA A 74 0.15 1.97 18.29
N LEU A 75 1.05 2.78 17.73
CA LEU A 75 1.84 3.77 18.48
C LEU A 75 0.99 4.90 19.06
N GLY A 76 -0.25 5.05 18.61
CA GLY A 76 -1.25 5.94 19.21
C GLY A 76 -0.97 7.43 19.01
N TRP A 77 -1.91 8.24 19.49
CA TRP A 77 -1.90 9.68 19.32
C TRP A 77 -0.89 10.38 20.23
N THR A 78 0.01 11.18 19.65
CA THR A 78 0.94 12.04 20.42
C THR A 78 0.89 13.51 19.99
N SER A 79 0.19 13.85 18.91
CA SER A 79 0.08 15.22 18.38
C SER A 79 -1.35 15.74 18.46
N SER A 80 -1.51 17.01 18.84
CA SER A 80 -2.77 17.76 18.83
C SER A 80 -3.05 18.50 17.52
N SER A 81 -2.18 18.36 16.51
CA SER A 81 -2.38 19.06 15.23
C SER A 81 -3.41 18.37 14.33
N THR A 82 -4.26 19.16 13.68
CA THR A 82 -5.26 18.69 12.71
C THR A 82 -4.62 17.89 11.57
N GLU A 83 -3.44 18.31 11.10
CA GLU A 83 -2.70 17.59 10.04
C GLU A 83 -2.27 16.20 10.47
N ALA A 84 -1.81 16.03 11.71
CA ALA A 84 -1.43 14.72 12.24
C ALA A 84 -2.64 13.79 12.36
N MET A 85 -3.81 14.34 12.75
CA MET A 85 -5.06 13.59 12.79
C MET A 85 -5.50 13.11 11.40
N ILE A 86 -5.48 14.00 10.39
CA ILE A 86 -5.85 13.65 9.00
C ILE A 86 -4.91 12.58 8.45
N LYS A 87 -3.60 12.72 8.68
CA LYS A 87 -2.61 11.72 8.25
C LYS A 87 -2.91 10.34 8.86
N LEU A 88 -3.18 10.28 10.16
CA LEU A 88 -3.40 9.03 10.87
C LEU A 88 -4.75 8.39 10.50
N GLN A 89 -5.79 9.19 10.23
CA GLN A 89 -7.05 8.70 9.64
C GLN A 89 -6.81 8.02 8.29
N ARG A 90 -6.01 8.64 7.42
CA ARG A 90 -5.64 8.05 6.11
C ARG A 90 -4.80 6.79 6.27
N GLU A 91 -3.87 6.76 7.21
CA GLU A 91 -3.10 5.55 7.53
C GLU A 91 -4.02 4.41 8.02
N SER A 92 -5.00 4.71 8.86
CA SER A 92 -6.00 3.73 9.30
C SER A 92 -6.84 3.22 8.13
N ALA A 93 -7.36 4.13 7.28
CA ALA A 93 -8.13 3.76 6.10
C ALA A 93 -7.32 2.86 5.16
N THR A 94 -6.06 3.23 4.92
CA THR A 94 -5.17 2.47 4.06
C THR A 94 -4.87 1.10 4.67
N ALA A 95 -4.67 1.00 5.99
CA ALA A 95 -4.48 -0.29 6.68
C ALA A 95 -5.70 -1.20 6.54
N ASP A 96 -6.91 -0.67 6.71
CA ASP A 96 -8.16 -1.43 6.60
C ASP A 96 -8.39 -1.92 5.16
N VAL A 97 -8.13 -1.07 4.16
CA VAL A 97 -8.18 -1.47 2.74
C VAL A 97 -7.11 -2.50 2.41
N MET A 98 -5.86 -2.33 2.88
CA MET A 98 -4.79 -3.32 2.68
C MET A 98 -5.13 -4.66 3.34
N LYS A 99 -5.79 -4.65 4.51
CA LYS A 99 -6.27 -5.85 5.19
C LYS A 99 -7.33 -6.60 4.37
N ALA A 100 -8.15 -5.90 3.59
CA ALA A 100 -9.08 -6.52 2.63
C ALA A 100 -8.37 -6.99 1.35
N MET A 101 -7.45 -6.19 0.79
CA MET A 101 -6.73 -6.48 -0.46
C MET A 101 -5.80 -7.68 -0.35
N VAL A 102 -4.95 -7.74 0.69
CA VAL A 102 -3.86 -8.73 0.79
C VAL A 102 -4.35 -10.17 0.66
N PRO A 103 -5.40 -10.62 1.38
CA PRO A 103 -5.90 -11.99 1.24
C PRO A 103 -6.33 -12.33 -0.19
N MET A 104 -7.02 -11.42 -0.89
CA MET A 104 -7.44 -11.62 -2.28
C MET A 104 -6.25 -11.76 -3.22
N ILE A 105 -5.25 -10.90 -3.07
CA ILE A 105 -4.03 -10.95 -3.89
C ILE A 105 -3.21 -12.20 -3.58
N MET A 106 -3.15 -12.65 -2.33
CA MET A 106 -2.47 -13.90 -1.97
C MET A 106 -3.17 -15.13 -2.55
N GLN A 107 -4.50 -15.17 -2.54
CA GLN A 107 -5.26 -16.22 -3.23
C GLN A 107 -5.00 -16.21 -4.74
N LYS A 108 -4.96 -15.03 -5.36
CA LYS A 108 -4.57 -14.88 -6.77
C LYS A 108 -3.15 -15.38 -7.01
N ALA A 109 -2.18 -15.01 -6.17
CA ALA A 109 -0.80 -15.47 -6.30
C ALA A 109 -0.67 -17.00 -6.19
N ALA A 110 -1.42 -17.63 -5.29
CA ALA A 110 -1.48 -19.09 -5.18
C ALA A 110 -2.11 -19.73 -6.43
N ALA A 111 -3.17 -19.13 -6.96
CA ALA A 111 -3.81 -19.59 -8.20
C ALA A 111 -2.88 -19.45 -9.42
N ASP A 112 -2.18 -18.31 -9.55
CA ASP A 112 -1.19 -18.07 -10.60
C ASP A 112 -0.07 -19.10 -10.56
N LYS A 113 0.49 -19.35 -9.36
CA LYS A 113 1.51 -20.39 -9.18
C LYS A 113 1.00 -21.78 -9.54
N ALA A 114 -0.21 -22.13 -9.12
CA ALA A 114 -0.80 -23.42 -9.46
C ALA A 114 -1.06 -23.56 -10.97
N ALA A 115 -1.41 -22.47 -11.65
CA ALA A 115 -1.57 -22.44 -13.11
C ALA A 115 -0.23 -22.57 -13.84
N GLU A 116 0.84 -21.96 -13.32
CA GLU A 116 2.20 -22.15 -13.84
C GLU A 116 2.67 -23.61 -13.70
N GLU A 117 2.40 -24.25 -12.56
CA GLU A 117 2.81 -25.64 -12.29
C GLU A 117 1.96 -26.69 -13.02
N ASN A 118 0.63 -26.48 -13.12
CA ASN A 118 -0.31 -27.47 -13.65
C ASN A 118 -0.85 -27.12 -15.06
N GLY A 119 -0.44 -26.01 -15.64
CA GLY A 119 -0.91 -25.51 -16.93
C GLY A 119 -2.35 -24.94 -16.93
N SER A 120 -3.05 -24.96 -15.80
CA SER A 120 -4.40 -24.43 -15.67
C SER A 120 -4.73 -24.00 -14.23
N MET A 121 -5.64 -23.02 -14.10
CA MET A 121 -6.12 -22.56 -12.80
C MET A 121 -6.91 -23.66 -12.08
N PRO A 122 -6.77 -23.83 -10.75
CA PRO A 122 -7.56 -24.79 -10.00
C PRO A 122 -9.06 -24.50 -10.11
N ALA A 123 -9.89 -25.53 -10.32
CA ALA A 123 -11.34 -25.38 -10.49
C ALA A 123 -12.06 -24.79 -9.25
N SER A 124 -11.44 -24.87 -8.07
CA SER A 124 -11.97 -24.34 -6.81
C SER A 124 -11.76 -22.83 -6.62
N ILE A 125 -11.06 -22.16 -7.53
CA ILE A 125 -10.80 -20.72 -7.41
C ILE A 125 -12.07 -19.93 -7.74
N PRO A 126 -12.53 -19.04 -6.85
CA PRO A 126 -13.65 -18.14 -7.13
C PRO A 126 -13.42 -17.30 -8.39
N GLN A 127 -14.45 -17.10 -9.21
CA GLN A 127 -14.32 -16.38 -10.49
C GLN A 127 -13.81 -14.94 -10.32
N ASN A 128 -14.16 -14.26 -9.22
CA ASN A 128 -13.66 -12.93 -8.91
C ASN A 128 -12.14 -12.93 -8.72
N ILE A 129 -11.58 -13.95 -8.06
CA ILE A 129 -10.12 -14.11 -7.92
C ILE A 129 -9.49 -14.44 -9.27
N ALA A 130 -10.11 -15.30 -10.08
CA ALA A 130 -9.59 -15.65 -11.39
C ALA A 130 -9.44 -14.43 -12.32
N LYS A 131 -10.40 -13.49 -12.27
CA LYS A 131 -10.42 -12.25 -13.08
C LYS A 131 -9.66 -11.07 -12.45
N LEU A 132 -9.13 -11.25 -11.25
CA LEU A 132 -8.45 -10.21 -10.50
C LEU A 132 -7.11 -9.87 -11.15
N ASN A 133 -6.90 -8.59 -11.44
CA ASN A 133 -5.64 -8.03 -11.91
C ASN A 133 -5.07 -7.12 -10.84
N VAL A 134 -3.74 -7.00 -10.84
CA VAL A 134 -3.03 -6.15 -9.88
C VAL A 134 -2.01 -5.30 -10.59
N ILE A 135 -1.87 -4.07 -10.12
CA ILE A 135 -0.83 -3.18 -10.56
C ILE A 135 -0.25 -2.43 -9.37
N ALA A 136 1.06 -2.23 -9.37
CA ALA A 136 1.74 -1.35 -8.44
C ALA A 136 2.63 -0.38 -9.19
N ALA A 137 2.59 0.90 -8.82
CA ALA A 137 3.52 1.92 -9.24
C ALA A 137 4.53 2.15 -8.10
N VAL A 138 5.81 1.89 -8.36
CA VAL A 138 6.87 1.98 -7.36
C VAL A 138 7.92 2.97 -7.81
N SER A 139 8.23 3.96 -6.98
CA SER A 139 9.30 4.93 -7.21
C SER A 139 10.05 5.23 -5.93
N VAL A 140 11.37 5.40 -6.05
CA VAL A 140 12.23 5.87 -4.96
C VAL A 140 12.18 7.40 -4.97
N GLY A 141 11.28 7.98 -4.16
CA GLY A 141 11.18 9.43 -3.96
C GLY A 141 9.91 10.08 -4.48
N ALA A 142 9.25 9.51 -5.50
CA ALA A 142 7.98 10.03 -6.03
C ALA A 142 6.72 9.39 -5.42
N GLY A 143 6.89 8.54 -4.40
CA GLY A 143 5.80 7.80 -3.78
C GLY A 143 5.55 6.45 -4.44
N SER A 144 4.59 5.71 -3.90
CA SER A 144 4.22 4.39 -4.43
C SER A 144 2.76 4.11 -4.15
N SER A 145 2.12 3.39 -5.07
CA SER A 145 0.70 3.07 -5.01
C SER A 145 0.44 1.67 -5.57
N ALA A 146 -0.67 1.07 -5.19
CA ALA A 146 -1.13 -0.20 -5.74
C ALA A 146 -2.64 -0.18 -5.93
N ALA A 147 -3.10 -0.92 -6.93
CA ALA A 147 -4.51 -1.13 -7.17
C ALA A 147 -4.82 -2.59 -7.52
N VAL A 148 -6.03 -2.97 -7.15
CA VAL A 148 -6.68 -4.20 -7.58
C VAL A 148 -7.80 -3.79 -8.53
N TYR A 149 -7.81 -4.39 -9.71
CA TYR A 149 -8.83 -4.11 -10.72
C TYR A 149 -9.27 -5.38 -11.44
N THR A 150 -10.49 -5.37 -11.94
CA THR A 150 -11.10 -6.47 -12.67
C THR A 150 -11.40 -6.03 -14.09
N LYS A 151 -11.04 -6.87 -15.06
CA LYS A 151 -11.37 -6.64 -16.48
C LYS A 151 -12.78 -7.17 -16.76
N GLY A 152 -13.67 -6.30 -17.20
CA GLY A 152 -15.03 -6.62 -17.63
C GLY A 152 -15.19 -6.47 -19.14
N GLU A 153 -16.38 -6.81 -19.64
CA GLU A 153 -16.73 -6.59 -21.04
C GLU A 153 -16.96 -5.09 -21.28
N GLY A 154 -16.02 -4.43 -21.96
CA GLY A 154 -16.10 -3.01 -22.33
C GLY A 154 -15.70 -2.02 -21.24
N PHE A 155 -15.38 -2.47 -20.03
CA PHE A 155 -14.90 -1.61 -18.94
C PHE A 155 -13.93 -2.33 -17.99
N TYR A 156 -13.03 -1.57 -17.36
CA TYR A 156 -12.25 -2.03 -16.21
C TYR A 156 -12.87 -1.49 -14.93
N THR A 157 -12.82 -2.26 -13.85
CA THR A 157 -13.28 -1.80 -12.52
C THR A 157 -12.12 -1.83 -11.55
N VAL A 158 -11.68 -0.67 -11.08
CA VAL A 158 -10.73 -0.54 -9.97
C VAL A 158 -11.50 -0.72 -8.68
N GLU A 159 -11.27 -1.86 -8.02
CA GLU A 159 -11.98 -2.23 -6.79
C GLU A 159 -11.35 -1.59 -5.56
N TYR A 160 -10.01 -1.54 -5.53
CA TYR A 160 -9.25 -0.97 -4.44
C TYR A 160 -8.04 -0.23 -4.97
N ILE A 161 -7.71 0.88 -4.32
CA ILE A 161 -6.50 1.65 -4.56
C ILE A 161 -5.94 2.11 -3.22
N VAL A 162 -4.63 2.00 -3.07
CA VAL A 162 -3.91 2.41 -1.86
C VAL A 162 -2.59 3.07 -2.23
N ALA A 163 -2.16 4.02 -1.41
CA ALA A 163 -0.85 4.66 -1.51
C ALA A 163 0.00 4.29 -0.30
N ASN A 164 1.32 4.26 -0.49
CA ASN A 164 2.26 4.10 0.60
C ASN A 164 2.29 5.37 1.45
N THR A 165 1.83 5.28 2.69
CA THR A 165 1.76 6.42 3.61
C THR A 165 3.12 6.79 4.22
N GLN A 166 4.14 5.94 4.07
CA GLN A 166 5.49 6.16 4.58
C GLN A 166 6.29 7.23 3.82
N MET A 167 5.89 7.50 2.58
CA MET A 167 6.63 8.35 1.66
C MET A 167 5.80 9.57 1.30
N THR A 168 6.40 10.59 0.72
CA THR A 168 5.66 11.65 0.02
C THR A 168 5.28 11.18 -1.39
N GLY A 169 4.41 11.92 -2.09
CA GLY A 169 4.05 11.61 -3.48
C GLY A 169 2.86 10.67 -3.65
N GLN A 170 1.98 10.55 -2.64
CA GLN A 170 0.83 9.65 -2.70
C GLN A 170 -0.14 10.02 -3.83
N PHE A 171 -0.36 11.31 -4.05
CA PHE A 171 -1.24 11.79 -5.11
C PHE A 171 -0.66 11.46 -6.48
N GLU A 172 0.59 11.85 -6.72
CA GLU A 172 1.32 11.67 -7.98
C GLU A 172 1.42 10.18 -8.34
N SER A 173 1.72 9.32 -7.37
CA SER A 173 1.78 7.88 -7.59
C SER A 173 0.42 7.26 -7.89
N GLN A 174 -0.68 7.75 -7.31
CA GLN A 174 -2.03 7.30 -7.67
C GLN A 174 -2.43 7.76 -9.08
N VAL A 175 -2.09 9.00 -9.45
CA VAL A 175 -2.31 9.51 -10.82
C VAL A 175 -1.55 8.67 -11.84
N ALA A 176 -0.26 8.41 -11.60
CA ALA A 176 0.56 7.59 -12.48
C ALA A 176 0.01 6.17 -12.63
N LEU A 177 -0.41 5.55 -11.52
CA LEU A 177 -1.02 4.23 -11.53
C LEU A 177 -2.33 4.19 -12.33
N LEU A 178 -3.24 5.15 -12.11
CA LEU A 178 -4.53 5.17 -12.80
C LEU A 178 -4.38 5.50 -14.29
N ASN A 179 -3.41 6.34 -14.66
CA ASN A 179 -3.06 6.57 -16.05
C ASN A 179 -2.51 5.31 -16.71
N GLU A 180 -1.75 4.52 -15.97
CA GLU A 180 -1.23 3.25 -16.48
C GLU A 180 -2.32 2.21 -16.69
N VAL A 181 -3.32 2.13 -15.79
CA VAL A 181 -4.54 1.33 -16.01
C VAL A 181 -5.32 1.82 -17.23
N ALA A 182 -5.42 3.15 -17.42
CA ALA A 182 -6.07 3.74 -18.59
C ALA A 182 -5.33 3.44 -19.89
N ARG A 183 -4.00 3.44 -19.86
CA ARG A 183 -3.16 3.05 -21.00
C ARG A 183 -3.40 1.58 -21.36
N GLU A 184 -3.42 0.68 -20.39
CA GLU A 184 -3.73 -0.74 -20.61
C GLU A 184 -5.15 -0.94 -21.15
N ALA A 185 -6.14 -0.24 -20.58
CA ALA A 185 -7.52 -0.27 -21.08
C ALA A 185 -7.59 0.18 -22.55
N LYS A 186 -6.89 1.25 -22.91
CA LYS A 186 -6.82 1.76 -24.28
C LYS A 186 -6.22 0.73 -25.24
N GLU A 187 -5.13 0.08 -24.85
CA GLU A 187 -4.46 -0.95 -25.65
C GLU A 187 -5.35 -2.16 -25.90
N GLU A 188 -6.24 -2.48 -24.96
CA GLU A 188 -7.22 -3.57 -25.09
C GLU A 188 -8.57 -3.12 -25.70
N GLY A 189 -8.67 -1.88 -26.19
CA GLY A 189 -9.89 -1.36 -26.82
C GLY A 189 -11.04 -1.10 -25.84
N VAL A 190 -10.73 -1.02 -24.53
CA VAL A 190 -11.69 -0.75 -23.46
C VAL A 190 -11.89 0.75 -23.31
N LYS A 191 -13.16 1.17 -23.32
CA LYS A 191 -13.55 2.59 -23.39
C LYS A 191 -13.67 3.27 -22.04
N GLU A 192 -13.81 2.48 -20.97
CA GLU A 192 -14.18 2.99 -19.65
C GLU A 192 -13.40 2.33 -18.52
N ILE A 193 -13.00 3.15 -17.55
CA ILE A 193 -12.56 2.70 -16.23
C ILE A 193 -13.60 3.15 -15.20
N ARG A 194 -13.98 2.23 -14.33
CA ARG A 194 -14.88 2.43 -13.21
C ARG A 194 -14.09 2.36 -11.92
N LEU A 195 -14.36 3.25 -10.98
CA LEU A 195 -13.84 3.17 -9.63
C LEU A 195 -14.97 2.71 -8.70
N ALA A 196 -14.72 1.64 -7.97
CA ALA A 196 -15.64 1.06 -7.00
C ALA A 196 -15.78 1.93 -5.76
N CYS A 197 -17.01 2.33 -5.41
CA CYS A 197 -17.35 2.87 -4.10
C CYS A 197 -17.55 1.76 -3.07
N ASN A 198 -16.72 0.71 -3.06
CA ASN A 198 -16.90 -0.39 -2.13
C ASN A 198 -16.80 0.16 -0.70
N SER A 199 -17.96 0.30 -0.04
CA SER A 199 -18.07 0.40 1.40
C SER A 199 -17.78 -0.99 1.94
N LEU A 200 -16.70 -1.13 2.70
CA LEU A 200 -16.53 -2.33 3.52
C LEU A 200 -17.76 -2.43 4.45
N PRO A 201 -18.34 -3.62 4.68
CA PRO A 201 -19.56 -3.75 5.48
C PRO A 201 -19.40 -3.06 6.84
N PRO A 202 -20.41 -2.26 7.25
CA PRO A 202 -20.31 -1.32 8.35
C PRO A 202 -20.40 -2.06 9.68
N SER A 203 -19.28 -2.60 10.14
CA SER A 203 -19.13 -2.97 11.55
C SER A 203 -18.38 -1.90 12.36
N SER A 204 -17.93 -0.80 11.73
CA SER A 204 -17.06 0.18 12.42
C SER A 204 -17.03 1.63 11.88
N GLY A 205 -18.00 2.09 11.08
CA GLY A 205 -17.96 3.45 10.50
C GLY A 205 -17.22 3.50 9.16
N SER A 206 -17.85 2.90 8.16
CA SER A 206 -17.34 2.55 6.82
C SER A 206 -16.44 3.60 6.15
N LEU A 207 -15.14 3.27 6.07
CA LEU A 207 -14.21 3.90 5.12
C LEU A 207 -14.37 3.21 3.76
N THR A 208 -14.50 4.02 2.72
CA THR A 208 -14.58 3.58 1.31
C THR A 208 -13.18 3.59 0.68
N SER A 209 -13.03 2.96 -0.49
CA SER A 209 -11.81 3.11 -1.32
C SER A 209 -11.44 4.59 -1.59
N LEU A 210 -12.42 5.50 -1.54
CA LEU A 210 -12.24 6.94 -1.72
C LEU A 210 -11.44 7.57 -0.58
N ASP A 211 -11.53 7.03 0.63
CA ASP A 211 -10.79 7.54 1.79
C ASP A 211 -9.28 7.27 1.67
N CYS A 212 -8.89 6.39 0.74
CA CYS A 212 -7.51 6.13 0.39
C CYS A 212 -7.00 7.02 -0.76
N LEU A 213 -7.84 7.84 -1.39
CA LEU A 213 -7.43 8.75 -2.46
C LEU A 213 -6.79 10.03 -1.89
N TYR A 214 -5.67 10.42 -2.49
CA TYR A 214 -4.94 11.64 -2.17
C TYR A 214 -5.27 12.78 -3.11
N GLY A 215 -6.53 12.88 -3.57
CA GLY A 215 -7.03 13.89 -4.49
C GLY A 215 -8.54 13.79 -4.67
N SER A 216 -9.14 14.70 -5.45
CA SER A 216 -10.56 14.60 -5.79
C SER A 216 -10.77 13.68 -7.00
N LEU A 217 -11.97 13.12 -7.14
CA LEU A 217 -12.32 12.30 -8.31
C LEU A 217 -12.10 13.04 -9.64
N ASP A 218 -12.39 14.34 -9.67
CA ASP A 218 -12.15 15.20 -10.82
C ASP A 218 -10.67 15.25 -11.20
N THR A 219 -9.75 15.34 -10.22
CA THR A 219 -8.30 15.34 -10.48
C THR A 219 -7.81 14.03 -11.08
N PHE A 220 -8.51 12.93 -10.82
CA PHE A 220 -8.25 11.62 -11.42
C PHE A 220 -9.02 11.39 -12.73
N GLY A 221 -9.84 12.35 -13.17
CA GLY A 221 -10.65 12.29 -14.39
C GLY A 221 -11.91 11.43 -14.26
N PHE A 222 -12.34 11.13 -13.03
CA PHE A 222 -13.56 10.38 -12.75
C PHE A 222 -14.74 11.34 -12.56
N LYS A 223 -15.89 10.96 -13.13
CA LYS A 223 -17.18 11.64 -12.94
C LYS A 223 -18.16 10.69 -12.29
N GLU A 224 -19.12 11.23 -11.54
CA GLU A 224 -20.23 10.43 -11.02
C GLU A 224 -21.00 9.78 -12.16
N SER A 225 -21.34 8.50 -12.01
CA SER A 225 -22.16 7.80 -12.99
C SER A 225 -23.62 8.26 -12.91
N GLU A 226 -24.43 7.83 -13.87
CA GLU A 226 -25.87 8.12 -13.86
C GLU A 226 -26.53 7.67 -12.54
N ALA A 227 -27.55 8.41 -12.11
CA ALA A 227 -28.16 8.27 -10.79
C ALA A 227 -28.56 6.81 -10.48
N GLY A 228 -28.05 6.27 -9.37
CA GLY A 228 -28.40 4.94 -8.85
C GLY A 228 -27.32 3.87 -9.01
N VAL A 229 -26.15 4.21 -9.56
CA VAL A 229 -25.06 3.26 -9.80
C VAL A 229 -23.84 3.63 -8.94
N PRO A 230 -23.26 2.72 -8.12
CA PRO A 230 -22.22 3.02 -7.14
C PRO A 230 -20.81 3.07 -7.75
N TRP A 231 -20.67 3.65 -8.94
CA TRP A 231 -19.40 3.76 -9.66
C TRP A 231 -19.10 5.20 -10.04
N TYR A 232 -17.81 5.55 -10.04
CA TYR A 232 -17.32 6.71 -10.76
C TYR A 232 -16.69 6.28 -12.08
N VAL A 233 -16.92 7.02 -13.15
CA VAL A 233 -16.52 6.65 -14.51
C VAL A 233 -15.48 7.63 -15.05
N ARG A 234 -14.38 7.07 -15.56
CA ARG A 234 -13.39 7.76 -16.37
C ARG A 234 -13.42 7.18 -17.77
N ARG A 235 -13.68 8.04 -18.77
CA ARG A 235 -13.59 7.64 -20.18
C ARG A 235 -12.13 7.59 -20.60
N VAL A 236 -11.76 6.51 -21.27
CA VAL A 236 -10.45 6.33 -21.88
C VAL A 236 -10.58 6.94 -23.28
N SER A 237 -10.14 8.18 -23.45
CA SER A 237 -10.22 8.88 -24.73
C SER A 237 -9.34 8.20 -25.80
N GLU A 238 -9.89 8.07 -27.02
CA GLU A 238 -9.21 7.59 -28.22
C GLU A 238 -7.95 8.37 -28.56
#